data_AF-A0AA39XYR5-F1
#
_entry.id   AF-A0AA39XYR5-F1
#
_cell.length_a   1.000
_cell.length_b   1.000
_cell.length_c   1.000
_cell.angle_alpha   90.00
_cell.angle_beta   90.00
_cell.angle_gamma   90.00
#
_symmetry.space_group_name_H-M   'P 1'
#
loop_
_entity.id
_entity.type
_entity.pdbx_description
1 polymer ?
#
loop_
_entity_poly.entity_id
_entity_poly.type
_entity_poly.pdbx_seq_one_letter_code
_entity_poly.pdbx_strand_id
1 'polypeptide(L)'
;MSSPPPSTAITPGRSLGFMTLGASLHDILTRIKAQPSLYPKIQLLFDPKYPLRIPVVITLPENGIRLRFDGPDQRLRLIEVIDFTKTKLSYKNTEVVKAGEGAVSALGAQAGPTGPRFRHVYDRLLGPTYAGEYIPPAADDTKGVGTYVLSYPGIAFNFPLLASSWSADKDFVSLLSSHAASAATSMAIFHGESWSKARGTLFTHTPPNPRSLELAAKANVADDIEVARIYGEGRIELVRRSSPPFWINLSETTPQDLITELGPPDAIYRKNDNRLSIHGNKQNTLDALSNSVGSMAYGDAESSDTDDHESFTGSEPEESEGSEDGGKVYLDTDDSTSVEHFYNYFHHGFDVLISRPTAISTASPTSHHEPREIPKDFPNSRNNLVATKVIFHGNVPGSYPFNRHRRSRWTLEHVPTELYRESLTSEMSFTDVKGRLCEAFKSACATEEEERSMQRGMVLNRGWGDSPGSSCELLGGFEEATSSPVQKKKGRSGGASAAPAVDSTFGISEIFGFPGLIFEVLKNDTVSTLTVI
;
A
#
# COMPACT_ATOMS: atom_id res chain seq x y z
N MET A 1 38.23 4.95 -6.90
CA MET A 1 37.58 6.03 -6.13
C MET A 1 36.10 6.03 -6.49
N SER A 2 35.23 5.64 -5.57
CA SER A 2 33.78 5.71 -5.78
C SER A 2 33.37 7.18 -5.86
N SER A 3 32.63 7.58 -6.90
CA SER A 3 32.06 8.92 -7.01
C SER A 3 31.23 9.21 -5.75
N PRO A 4 31.32 10.42 -5.15
CA PRO A 4 30.46 10.77 -4.03
C PRO A 4 28.99 10.57 -4.42
N PRO A 5 28.14 10.10 -3.50
CA PRO A 5 26.74 9.86 -3.81
C PRO A 5 26.10 11.14 -4.37
N PRO A 6 25.31 11.05 -5.44
CA PRO A 6 24.70 12.22 -6.06
C PRO A 6 23.80 12.94 -5.05
N SER A 7 23.82 14.28 -5.05
CA SER A 7 22.93 15.08 -4.22
C SER A 7 21.47 14.81 -4.58
N THR A 8 20.60 14.67 -3.59
CA THR A 8 19.15 14.52 -3.81
C THR A 8 18.55 15.87 -4.21
N ALA A 9 17.97 15.91 -5.41
CA ALA A 9 17.39 17.13 -5.97
C ALA A 9 16.07 17.49 -5.28
N ILE A 10 15.87 18.79 -5.03
CA ILE A 10 14.64 19.37 -4.50
C ILE A 10 13.88 20.04 -5.65
N THR A 11 12.57 19.80 -5.71
CA THR A 11 11.65 20.56 -6.55
C THR A 11 10.55 21.14 -5.67
N PRO A 12 10.57 22.47 -5.39
CA PRO A 12 9.53 23.14 -4.62
C PRO A 12 8.13 22.82 -5.12
N GLY A 13 7.21 22.53 -4.20
CA GLY A 13 5.83 22.18 -4.54
C GLY A 13 5.64 20.81 -5.19
N ARG A 14 6.70 20.01 -5.35
CA ARG A 14 6.63 18.75 -6.09
C ARG A 14 7.32 17.58 -5.42
N SER A 15 8.63 17.63 -5.15
CA SER A 15 9.34 16.41 -4.74
C SER A 15 10.68 16.65 -4.04
N LEU A 16 11.13 15.62 -3.33
CA LEU A 16 12.50 15.39 -2.89
C LEU A 16 13.01 14.10 -3.53
N GLY A 17 13.87 14.22 -4.55
CA GLY A 17 14.26 13.08 -5.38
C GLY A 17 13.02 12.43 -6.01
N PHE A 18 12.85 11.12 -5.79
CA PHE A 18 11.67 10.38 -6.27
C PHE A 18 10.42 10.57 -5.39
N MET A 19 10.59 11.04 -4.14
CA MET A 19 9.48 11.21 -3.20
C MET A 19 8.65 12.41 -3.65
N THR A 20 7.54 12.12 -4.33
CA THR A 20 6.72 13.14 -5.00
C THR A 20 5.43 13.37 -4.23
N LEU A 21 5.09 14.64 -3.99
CA LEU A 21 3.84 15.02 -3.36
C LEU A 21 2.66 14.51 -4.19
N GLY A 22 1.71 13.89 -3.51
CA GLY A 22 0.62 13.16 -4.11
C GLY A 22 0.96 11.71 -4.45
N ALA A 23 2.19 11.20 -4.38
CA ALA A 23 2.37 9.76 -4.60
C ALA A 23 1.80 8.93 -3.44
N SER A 24 1.46 7.66 -3.72
CA SER A 24 0.87 6.76 -2.73
C SER A 24 1.90 6.34 -1.65
N LEU A 25 1.41 6.05 -0.44
CA LEU A 25 2.20 5.44 0.62
C LEU A 25 2.85 4.13 0.15
N HIS A 26 2.09 3.33 -0.60
CA HIS A 26 2.55 2.06 -1.15
C HIS A 26 3.77 2.25 -2.05
N ASP A 27 3.68 3.09 -3.08
CA ASP A 27 4.76 3.31 -4.05
C ASP A 27 6.03 3.82 -3.36
N ILE A 28 5.88 4.83 -2.49
CA ILE A 28 7.02 5.44 -1.81
C ILE A 28 7.68 4.43 -0.86
N LEU A 29 6.90 3.76 -0.02
CA LEU A 29 7.45 2.82 0.96
C LEU A 29 8.04 1.57 0.27
N THR A 30 7.41 1.07 -0.80
CA THR A 30 7.97 -0.02 -1.62
C THR A 30 9.32 0.37 -2.21
N ARG A 31 9.46 1.58 -2.78
CA ARG A 31 10.73 2.04 -3.33
C ARG A 31 11.81 2.29 -2.27
N ILE A 32 11.43 2.81 -1.10
CA ILE A 32 12.36 2.95 0.05
C ILE A 32 12.85 1.56 0.50
N LYS A 33 11.93 0.59 0.66
CA LYS A 33 12.26 -0.79 1.07
C LYS A 33 13.15 -1.51 0.07
N ALA A 34 13.04 -1.20 -1.23
CA ALA A 34 13.89 -1.74 -2.28
C ALA A 34 15.35 -1.23 -2.23
N GLN A 35 15.65 -0.23 -1.39
CA GLN A 35 16.97 0.38 -1.27
C GLN A 35 17.47 0.39 0.20
N PRO A 36 17.66 -0.79 0.82
CA PRO A 36 18.02 -0.89 2.24
C PRO A 36 19.39 -0.27 2.57
N SER A 37 20.32 -0.21 1.60
CA SER A 37 21.61 0.47 1.78
C SER A 37 21.47 2.00 1.87
N LEU A 38 20.50 2.58 1.17
CA LEU A 38 20.23 4.02 1.19
C LEU A 38 19.30 4.40 2.34
N TYR A 39 18.37 3.51 2.70
CA TYR A 39 17.37 3.72 3.75
C TYR A 39 17.45 2.59 4.81
N PRO A 40 18.52 2.53 5.60
CA PRO A 40 18.78 1.42 6.52
C PRO A 40 17.81 1.35 7.69
N LYS A 41 17.11 2.45 7.99
CA LYS A 41 16.16 2.53 9.10
C LYS A 41 14.91 3.27 8.67
N ILE A 42 13.77 2.60 8.80
CA ILE A 42 12.44 3.12 8.47
C ILE A 42 11.60 3.04 9.75
N GLN A 43 11.04 4.17 10.17
CA GLN A 43 10.11 4.24 11.29
C GLN A 43 8.73 4.61 10.77
N LEU A 44 7.74 3.76 11.06
CA LEU A 44 6.35 4.01 10.73
C LEU A 44 5.60 4.43 12.00
N LEU A 45 4.96 5.59 11.96
CA LEU A 45 4.09 6.08 13.03
C LEU A 45 2.66 6.22 12.48
N PHE A 46 1.71 5.66 13.20
CA PHE A 46 0.28 5.72 12.87
C PHE A 46 -0.53 5.64 14.15
N ASP A 47 -1.79 6.06 14.09
CA ASP A 47 -2.72 5.90 15.20
C ASP A 47 -3.36 4.50 15.15
N PRO A 48 -3.19 3.66 16.18
CA PRO A 48 -3.72 2.29 16.16
C PRO A 48 -5.25 2.23 16.27
N LYS A 49 -5.91 3.30 16.74
CA LYS A 49 -7.37 3.38 16.85
C LYS A 49 -8.01 3.90 15.57
N TYR A 50 -7.36 4.85 14.88
CA TYR A 50 -7.90 5.48 13.67
C TYR A 50 -6.87 5.51 12.52
N PRO A 51 -6.38 4.34 12.06
CA PRO A 51 -5.26 4.25 11.11
C PRO A 51 -5.55 4.77 9.70
N LEU A 52 -6.83 4.92 9.35
CA LEU A 52 -7.29 5.46 8.05
C LEU A 52 -7.85 6.89 8.13
N ARG A 53 -7.90 7.50 9.32
CA ARG A 53 -8.36 8.91 9.48
C ARG A 53 -7.21 9.84 9.80
N ILE A 54 -6.29 9.39 10.65
CA ILE A 54 -5.15 10.17 11.09
C ILE A 54 -3.98 9.99 10.11
N PRO A 55 -3.21 11.05 9.80
CA PRO A 55 -2.04 10.96 8.93
C PRO A 55 -1.05 9.87 9.34
N VAL A 56 -0.53 9.15 8.36
CA VAL A 56 0.55 8.16 8.53
C VAL A 56 1.88 8.85 8.32
N VAL A 57 2.86 8.61 9.20
CA VAL A 57 4.16 9.26 9.14
C VAL A 57 5.26 8.21 8.93
N ILE A 58 6.08 8.41 7.91
CA ILE A 58 7.33 7.67 7.72
C ILE A 58 8.48 8.59 8.12
N THR A 59 9.29 8.16 9.07
CA THR A 59 10.54 8.84 9.42
C THR A 59 11.72 7.98 8.97
N LEU A 60 12.66 8.62 8.27
CA LEU A 60 13.91 8.05 7.80
C LEU A 60 15.04 8.69 8.63
N PRO A 61 15.25 8.23 9.88
CA PRO A 61 16.13 8.91 10.84
C PRO A 61 17.59 8.98 10.37
N GLU A 62 18.08 7.99 9.62
CA GLU A 62 19.46 8.00 9.08
C GLU A 62 19.61 8.91 7.85
N ASN A 63 18.50 9.36 7.27
CA ASN A 63 18.48 10.27 6.13
C ASN A 63 18.05 11.70 6.54
N GLY A 64 17.54 11.89 7.75
CA GLY A 64 17.03 13.19 8.19
C GLY A 64 15.76 13.62 7.47
N ILE A 65 14.94 12.67 7.00
CA ILE A 65 13.72 12.92 6.22
C ILE A 65 12.50 12.41 7.00
N ARG A 66 11.41 13.19 6.94
CA ARG A 66 10.09 12.78 7.44
C ARG A 66 9.04 13.03 6.36
N LEU A 67 8.22 12.02 6.13
CA LEU A 67 7.17 12.01 5.11
C LEU A 67 5.83 11.86 5.83
N ARG A 68 4.84 12.67 5.46
CA ARG A 68 3.49 12.58 6.01
C ARG A 68 2.48 12.31 4.92
N PHE A 69 1.70 11.27 5.11
CA PHE A 69 0.63 10.83 4.24
C PHE A 69 -0.70 11.15 4.90
N ASP A 70 -1.73 11.51 4.13
CA ASP A 70 -3.08 11.57 4.72
C ASP A 70 -3.56 10.18 5.16
N GLY A 71 -4.60 10.12 5.99
CA GLY A 71 -5.21 8.86 6.40
C GLY A 71 -6.06 8.22 5.29
N PRO A 72 -7.07 8.92 4.75
CA PRO A 72 -8.06 8.32 3.86
C PRO A 72 -7.50 7.77 2.54
N ASP A 73 -6.68 8.53 1.83
CA ASP A 73 -6.17 8.15 0.50
C ASP A 73 -4.69 7.76 0.53
N GLN A 74 -4.03 7.89 1.69
CA GLN A 74 -2.63 7.57 1.92
C GLN A 74 -1.70 8.24 0.90
N ARG A 75 -1.94 9.53 0.62
CA ARG A 75 -1.17 10.32 -0.33
C ARG A 75 -0.14 11.15 0.39
N LEU A 76 1.07 11.23 -0.14
CA LEU A 76 2.12 12.08 0.41
C LEU A 76 1.69 13.55 0.37
N ARG A 77 1.55 14.19 1.53
CA ARG A 77 1.13 15.59 1.66
C ARG A 77 2.26 16.52 2.03
N LEU A 78 3.25 16.02 2.78
CA LEU A 78 4.35 16.82 3.29
C LEU A 78 5.63 16.01 3.27
N ILE A 79 6.69 16.63 2.72
CA ILE A 79 8.06 16.12 2.81
C ILE A 79 8.84 17.10 3.66
N GLU A 80 9.48 16.61 4.70
CA GLU A 80 10.25 17.42 5.64
C GLU A 80 11.69 16.91 5.66
N VAL A 81 12.65 17.82 5.54
CA VAL A 81 14.04 17.58 5.93
C VAL A 81 14.18 18.11 7.35
N ILE A 82 14.43 17.21 8.28
CA ILE A 82 14.56 17.49 9.72
C ILE A 82 16.03 17.47 10.18
N ASP A 83 16.95 17.05 9.32
CA ASP A 83 18.39 17.08 9.57
C ASP A 83 19.14 17.17 8.23
N PHE A 84 19.70 18.35 7.93
CA PHE A 84 20.40 18.58 6.65
C PHE A 84 21.78 17.91 6.59
N THR A 85 22.29 17.36 7.70
CA THR A 85 23.61 16.72 7.73
C THR A 85 23.59 15.29 7.17
N LYS A 86 22.40 14.70 7.08
CA LYS A 86 22.20 13.28 6.77
C LYS A 86 21.93 12.98 5.30
N THR A 87 21.39 13.94 4.57
CA THR A 87 21.17 13.82 3.12
C THR A 87 21.78 15.03 2.44
N LYS A 88 22.64 14.79 1.44
CA LYS A 88 23.15 15.86 0.58
C LYS A 88 22.03 16.34 -0.35
N LEU A 89 21.69 17.61 -0.28
CA LEU A 89 20.55 18.19 -0.99
C LEU A 89 21.00 19.24 -2.01
N SER A 90 20.29 19.33 -3.13
CA SER A 90 20.54 20.38 -4.12
C SER A 90 19.25 20.94 -4.72
N TYR A 91 19.29 22.21 -5.14
CA TYR A 91 18.24 22.87 -5.89
C TYR A 91 18.87 23.60 -7.07
N LYS A 92 18.42 23.31 -8.31
CA LYS A 92 18.98 23.87 -9.56
C LYS A 92 20.53 23.80 -9.59
N ASN A 93 21.09 22.62 -9.29
CA ASN A 93 22.54 22.36 -9.19
C ASN A 93 23.30 23.13 -8.10
N THR A 94 22.61 23.84 -7.21
CA THR A 94 23.20 24.52 -6.05
C THR A 94 22.97 23.68 -4.80
N GLU A 95 24.02 23.39 -4.03
CA GLU A 95 23.88 22.65 -2.77
C GLU A 95 23.10 23.46 -1.73
N VAL A 96 22.17 22.81 -1.03
CA VAL A 96 21.36 23.48 -0.01
C VAL A 96 22.22 23.89 1.17
N VAL A 97 23.15 23.06 1.61
CA VAL A 97 24.13 23.40 2.65
C VAL A 97 25.49 23.56 2.00
N LYS A 98 26.21 24.64 2.31
CA LYS A 98 27.52 24.90 1.72
C LYS A 98 28.57 23.95 2.31
N ALA A 99 29.35 23.30 1.44
CA ALA A 99 30.51 22.52 1.87
C ALA A 99 31.49 23.41 2.67
N GLY A 100 31.69 23.07 3.95
CA GLY A 100 32.50 23.83 4.91
C GLY A 100 31.77 24.19 6.21
N GLU A 101 30.43 24.12 6.25
CA GLU A 101 29.64 24.36 7.48
C GLU A 101 29.33 23.08 8.28
N GLY A 102 29.62 21.89 7.72
CA GLY A 102 29.31 20.58 8.31
C GLY A 102 30.51 19.71 8.71
N ALA A 103 31.73 20.27 8.84
CA ALA A 103 32.90 19.50 9.25
C ALA A 103 33.01 19.41 10.79
N VAL A 104 32.96 18.17 11.29
CA VAL A 104 33.28 17.69 12.64
C VAL A 104 34.28 18.55 13.43
N SER A 105 33.87 19.03 14.61
CA SER A 105 34.81 19.40 15.67
C SER A 105 35.21 18.14 16.43
N ALA A 106 36.48 17.74 16.30
CA ALA A 106 37.09 16.62 17.02
C ALA A 106 37.42 16.94 18.49
N LEU A 107 37.00 18.11 19.00
CA LEU A 107 37.25 18.56 20.37
C LEU A 107 35.97 19.25 20.87
N GLY A 108 35.23 18.57 21.75
CA GLY A 108 33.86 18.91 22.15
C GLY A 108 33.64 20.33 22.67
N ALA A 109 33.34 21.27 21.79
CA ALA A 109 32.46 22.43 21.98
C ALA A 109 32.25 23.21 20.66
N GLN A 110 31.01 23.62 20.43
CA GLN A 110 30.43 24.42 19.32
C GLN A 110 30.16 23.68 18.00
N ALA A 111 28.96 23.12 17.90
CA ALA A 111 28.35 22.65 16.67
C ALA A 111 28.06 23.84 15.73
N GLY A 112 28.65 23.83 14.54
CA GLY A 112 28.29 24.75 13.46
C GLY A 112 26.83 24.59 13.03
N PRO A 113 26.32 25.50 12.18
CA PRO A 113 24.95 25.44 11.71
C PRO A 113 24.65 24.10 11.00
N THR A 114 23.68 23.35 11.51
CA THR A 114 23.26 22.04 10.98
C THR A 114 22.38 22.14 9.73
N GLY A 115 22.33 23.30 9.09
CA GLY A 115 21.48 23.60 7.93
C GLY A 115 21.84 24.92 7.25
N PRO A 116 21.10 25.35 6.21
CA PRO A 116 21.41 26.56 5.46
C PRO A 116 21.18 27.83 6.26
N ARG A 117 22.09 28.79 6.17
CA ARG A 117 21.86 30.16 6.67
C ARG A 117 20.87 30.91 5.79
N PHE A 118 20.16 31.87 6.37
CA PHE A 118 19.20 32.72 5.66
C PHE A 118 19.76 33.32 4.36
N ARG A 119 20.95 33.91 4.42
CA ARG A 119 21.61 34.52 3.25
C ARG A 119 21.87 33.54 2.12
N HIS A 120 22.19 32.28 2.43
CA HIS A 120 22.36 31.26 1.40
C HIS A 120 21.03 30.91 0.74
N VAL A 121 19.97 30.76 1.52
CA VAL A 121 18.62 30.53 0.98
C VAL A 121 18.14 31.70 0.12
N TYR A 122 18.28 32.92 0.64
CA TYR A 122 17.76 34.15 0.04
C TYR A 122 18.59 34.63 -1.16
N ASP A 123 19.93 34.65 -1.07
CA ASP A 123 20.79 35.22 -2.12
C ASP A 123 21.21 34.21 -3.19
N ARG A 124 21.21 32.89 -2.88
CA ARG A 124 21.77 31.85 -3.77
C ARG A 124 20.78 30.77 -4.19
N LEU A 125 19.89 30.32 -3.31
CA LEU A 125 18.98 29.21 -3.61
C LEU A 125 17.68 29.67 -4.29
N LEU A 126 16.86 30.46 -3.59
CA LEU A 126 15.48 30.73 -3.99
C LEU A 126 15.21 32.18 -4.39
N GLY A 127 16.06 33.12 -3.98
CA GLY A 127 15.91 34.53 -4.28
C GLY A 127 15.06 35.29 -3.26
N PRO A 128 14.75 36.57 -3.54
CA PRO A 128 13.89 37.38 -2.70
C PRO A 128 12.48 36.80 -2.53
N THR A 129 11.87 37.02 -1.37
CA THR A 129 10.50 36.63 -1.05
C THR A 129 9.85 37.64 -0.11
N TYR A 130 8.55 37.47 0.14
CA TYR A 130 7.81 38.25 1.12
C TYR A 130 8.14 37.83 2.55
N ALA A 131 7.81 38.69 3.51
CA ALA A 131 7.95 38.37 4.92
C ALA A 131 7.21 37.07 5.28
N GLY A 132 7.87 36.24 6.08
CA GLY A 132 7.33 34.99 6.60
C GLY A 132 6.50 35.18 7.86
N GLU A 133 6.22 34.06 8.53
CA GLU A 133 5.49 34.01 9.78
C GLU A 133 6.44 33.78 10.96
N TYR A 134 6.30 34.52 12.04
CA TYR A 134 6.99 34.22 13.29
C TYR A 134 6.05 33.47 14.23
N ILE A 135 6.53 32.34 14.73
CA ILE A 135 5.87 31.52 15.74
C ILE A 135 6.66 31.73 17.04
N PRO A 136 6.05 32.31 18.10
CA PRO A 136 6.73 32.52 19.37
C PRO A 136 7.08 31.17 20.03
N PRO A 137 8.07 31.15 20.94
CA PRO A 137 8.34 29.97 21.75
C PRO A 137 7.09 29.52 22.50
N ALA A 138 6.99 28.22 22.78
CA ALA A 138 5.94 27.70 23.63
C ALA A 138 6.03 28.31 25.05
N ALA A 139 4.90 28.42 25.75
CA ALA A 139 4.84 29.11 27.05
C ALA A 139 5.75 28.50 28.13
N ASP A 140 6.12 27.23 27.97
CA ASP A 140 7.00 26.44 28.82
C ASP A 140 8.48 26.44 28.38
N ASP A 141 8.81 27.04 27.23
CA ASP A 141 10.17 27.06 26.71
C ASP A 141 11.02 28.17 27.35
N THR A 142 11.96 27.74 28.19
CA THR A 142 12.90 28.62 28.90
C THR A 142 14.02 29.18 28.00
N LYS A 143 14.16 28.70 26.76
CA LYS A 143 15.23 29.13 25.85
C LYS A 143 14.95 30.46 25.18
N GLY A 144 13.69 30.92 25.14
CA GLY A 144 13.32 32.21 24.54
C GLY A 144 13.56 32.28 23.03
N VAL A 145 13.52 31.13 22.33
CA VAL A 145 13.77 31.03 20.88
C VAL A 145 12.46 30.66 20.18
N GLY A 146 11.94 31.55 19.34
CA GLY A 146 10.83 31.25 18.45
C GLY A 146 11.30 30.69 17.11
N THR A 147 10.35 30.39 16.24
CA THR A 147 10.60 29.90 14.88
C THR A 147 10.12 30.92 13.87
N TYR A 148 11.02 31.41 13.02
CA TYR A 148 10.64 32.21 11.85
C TYR A 148 10.52 31.28 10.63
N VAL A 149 9.33 31.21 10.06
CA VAL A 149 9.01 30.38 8.90
C VAL A 149 9.12 31.22 7.62
N LEU A 150 10.26 31.12 6.93
CA LEU A 150 10.46 31.74 5.63
C LEU A 150 9.82 30.88 4.54
N SER A 151 8.81 31.43 3.85
CA SER A 151 8.02 30.69 2.86
C SER A 151 8.28 31.16 1.44
N TYR A 152 8.22 30.20 0.52
CA TYR A 152 8.16 30.36 -0.92
C TYR A 152 7.02 29.47 -1.44
N PRO A 153 6.60 29.62 -2.71
CA PRO A 153 5.68 28.68 -3.33
C PRO A 153 6.20 27.24 -3.24
N GLY A 154 5.47 26.42 -2.48
CA GLY A 154 5.70 25.00 -2.29
C GLY A 154 6.94 24.58 -1.48
N ILE A 155 7.64 25.52 -0.82
CA ILE A 155 8.76 25.21 0.06
C ILE A 155 8.89 26.23 1.20
N ALA A 156 9.23 25.78 2.40
CA ALA A 156 9.47 26.67 3.54
C ALA A 156 10.67 26.21 4.38
N PHE A 157 11.31 27.16 5.05
CA PHE A 157 12.44 26.94 5.94
C PHE A 157 12.14 27.50 7.33
N ASN A 158 12.50 26.75 8.36
CA ASN A 158 12.32 27.14 9.75
C ASN A 158 13.65 27.61 10.34
N PHE A 159 13.75 28.90 10.64
CA PHE A 159 14.91 29.53 11.27
C PHE A 159 14.63 29.78 12.75
N PRO A 160 15.43 29.24 13.67
CA PRO A 160 15.36 29.63 15.08
C PRO A 160 15.71 31.12 15.22
N LEU A 161 14.89 31.87 15.97
CA LEU A 161 15.02 33.32 16.15
C LEU A 161 14.81 33.70 17.62
N LEU A 162 15.73 34.48 18.20
CA LEU A 162 15.60 35.02 19.55
C LEU A 162 14.32 35.86 19.68
N ALA A 163 13.43 35.49 20.59
CA ALA A 163 12.14 36.16 20.79
C ALA A 163 12.32 37.63 21.19
N SER A 164 13.35 37.94 21.98
CA SER A 164 13.70 39.31 22.37
C SER A 164 14.09 40.22 21.21
N SER A 165 14.52 39.63 20.08
CA SER A 165 14.95 40.38 18.90
C SER A 165 13.83 40.61 17.89
N TRP A 166 12.73 39.85 17.99
CA TRP A 166 11.59 39.94 17.07
C TRP A 166 10.74 41.19 17.30
N SER A 167 10.24 41.76 16.21
CA SER A 167 9.22 42.82 16.18
C SER A 167 8.57 42.81 14.80
N ALA A 168 7.26 43.09 14.73
CA ALA A 168 6.52 43.14 13.46
C ALA A 168 7.00 44.27 12.53
N ASP A 169 7.58 45.34 13.09
CA ASP A 169 8.03 46.52 12.34
C ASP A 169 9.48 46.38 11.81
N LYS A 170 10.20 45.34 12.23
CA LYS A 170 11.58 45.10 11.77
C LYS A 170 11.59 44.43 10.42
N ASP A 171 12.44 44.92 9.53
CA ASP A 171 12.73 44.24 8.26
C ASP A 171 13.29 42.83 8.51
N PHE A 172 12.61 41.82 7.98
CA PHE A 172 12.95 40.43 8.23
C PHE A 172 14.30 40.04 7.63
N VAL A 173 14.73 40.70 6.54
CA VAL A 173 16.03 40.42 5.91
C VAL A 173 17.15 40.83 6.86
N SER A 174 17.08 42.03 7.44
CA SER A 174 18.02 42.50 8.46
C SER A 174 18.02 41.59 9.69
N LEU A 175 16.84 41.15 10.13
CA LEU A 175 16.66 40.33 11.32
C LEU A 175 17.26 38.93 11.14
N LEU A 176 16.93 38.23 10.04
CA LEU A 176 17.43 36.88 9.74
C LEU A 176 18.90 36.86 9.29
N SER A 177 19.45 38.00 8.89
CA SER A 177 20.88 38.15 8.61
C SER A 177 21.73 38.42 9.86
N SER A 178 21.09 38.76 10.98
CA SER A 178 21.76 39.09 12.23
C SER A 178 22.09 37.85 13.05
N HIS A 179 22.88 38.03 14.12
CA HIS A 179 23.18 36.97 15.10
C HIS A 179 21.96 36.52 15.91
N ALA A 180 20.81 37.20 15.78
CA ALA A 180 19.57 36.79 16.43
C ALA A 180 18.94 35.55 15.79
N ALA A 181 19.27 35.24 14.54
CA ALA A 181 18.78 34.09 13.81
C ALA A 181 19.89 33.05 13.59
N SER A 182 19.57 31.79 13.87
CA SER A 182 20.44 30.66 13.56
C SER A 182 20.11 30.08 12.19
N ALA A 183 20.96 29.18 11.69
CA ALA A 183 20.66 28.47 10.45
C ALA A 183 19.38 27.64 10.55
N ALA A 184 18.77 27.35 9.39
CA ALA A 184 17.52 26.61 9.34
C ALA A 184 17.68 25.22 9.97
N THR A 185 16.74 24.84 10.80
CA THR A 185 16.70 23.53 11.46
C THR A 185 15.86 22.52 10.70
N SER A 186 14.93 23.00 9.87
CA SER A 186 14.16 22.14 8.97
C SER A 186 13.67 22.87 7.72
N MET A 187 13.31 22.07 6.73
CA MET A 187 12.72 22.49 5.46
C MET A 187 11.51 21.61 5.15
N ALA A 188 10.45 22.20 4.62
CA ALA A 188 9.22 21.51 4.23
C ALA A 188 8.92 21.76 2.74
N ILE A 189 8.50 20.72 2.03
CA ILE A 189 7.97 20.76 0.65
C ILE A 189 6.50 20.34 0.71
N PHE A 190 5.62 21.18 0.17
CA PHE A 190 4.17 21.03 0.26
C PHE A 190 3.48 21.64 -0.97
N HIS A 191 2.22 21.34 -1.22
CA HIS A 191 1.43 22.06 -2.23
C HIS A 191 0.86 23.36 -1.66
N GLY A 192 1.14 24.49 -2.29
CA GLY A 192 0.55 25.79 -1.94
C GLY A 192 1.49 26.97 -2.17
N GLU A 193 0.94 28.18 -2.09
CA GLU A 193 1.69 29.44 -2.33
C GLU A 193 2.61 29.84 -1.17
N SER A 194 2.23 29.51 0.07
CA SER A 194 3.00 29.78 1.28
C SER A 194 2.61 28.78 2.38
N TRP A 195 3.48 28.61 3.39
CA TRP A 195 3.21 27.70 4.51
C TRP A 195 1.95 28.08 5.28
N SER A 196 1.78 29.37 5.58
CA SER A 196 0.65 29.89 6.36
C SER A 196 -0.70 29.61 5.70
N LYS A 197 -0.78 29.70 4.37
CA LYS A 197 -1.99 29.37 3.59
C LYS A 197 -2.22 27.86 3.46
N ALA A 198 -1.14 27.08 3.30
CA ALA A 198 -1.24 25.65 3.00
C ALA A 198 -1.47 24.76 4.24
N ARG A 199 -0.90 25.12 5.41
CA ARG A 199 -0.85 24.22 6.59
C ARG A 199 -2.21 23.77 7.10
N GLY A 200 -3.25 24.59 6.95
CA GLY A 200 -4.61 24.27 7.40
C GLY A 200 -5.35 23.25 6.53
N THR A 201 -4.98 23.14 5.26
CA THR A 201 -5.66 22.28 4.27
C THR A 201 -4.76 21.17 3.73
N LEU A 202 -3.55 21.04 4.26
CA LEU A 202 -2.50 20.13 3.79
C LEU A 202 -2.99 18.68 3.62
N PHE A 203 -3.81 18.21 4.56
CA PHE A 203 -4.32 16.83 4.61
C PHE A 203 -5.77 16.69 4.11
N THR A 204 -6.41 17.77 3.67
CA THR A 204 -7.81 17.77 3.23
C THR A 204 -7.99 18.19 1.77
N HIS A 205 -7.04 18.94 1.19
CA HIS A 205 -7.08 19.33 -0.21
C HIS A 205 -6.86 18.14 -1.15
N THR A 206 -7.59 18.10 -2.27
CA THR A 206 -7.44 17.06 -3.29
C THR A 206 -6.06 17.12 -3.96
N PRO A 207 -5.23 16.06 -3.96
CA PRO A 207 -3.89 16.13 -4.52
C PRO A 207 -3.94 16.26 -6.05
N PRO A 208 -3.18 17.20 -6.64
CA PRO A 208 -3.20 17.47 -8.08
C PRO A 208 -2.44 16.43 -8.91
N ASN A 209 -1.53 15.67 -8.29
CA ASN A 209 -0.75 14.63 -8.96
C ASN A 209 -1.41 13.25 -8.81
N PRO A 210 -1.13 12.29 -9.72
CA PRO A 210 -1.58 10.89 -9.58
C PRO A 210 -0.92 10.16 -8.38
N ARG A 211 -1.49 9.01 -7.98
CA ARG A 211 -0.96 8.09 -6.95
C ARG A 211 0.31 7.43 -7.45
N SER A 212 0.27 6.98 -8.70
CA SER A 212 1.35 6.27 -9.35
C SER A 212 2.51 7.22 -9.69
N LEU A 213 3.70 6.87 -9.21
CA LEU A 213 4.94 7.56 -9.61
C LEU A 213 5.22 7.42 -11.12
N GLU A 214 4.81 6.30 -11.72
CA GLU A 214 5.02 6.04 -13.15
C GLU A 214 4.08 6.88 -14.00
N LEU A 215 2.80 6.96 -13.63
CA LEU A 215 1.82 7.80 -14.32
C LEU A 215 2.19 9.29 -14.20
N ALA A 216 2.81 9.71 -13.09
CA ALA A 216 3.36 11.05 -12.93
C ALA A 216 4.56 11.35 -13.86
N ALA A 217 5.22 10.32 -14.38
CA ALA A 217 6.44 10.41 -15.18
C ALA A 217 6.25 10.08 -16.67
N LYS A 218 5.27 9.24 -17.01
CA LYS A 218 5.03 8.70 -18.36
C LYS A 218 3.55 8.82 -18.73
N ALA A 219 3.28 9.16 -20.00
CA ALA A 219 1.92 9.37 -20.50
C ALA A 219 1.17 8.08 -20.93
N ASN A 220 1.87 6.96 -21.16
CA ASN A 220 1.28 5.72 -21.73
C ASN A 220 1.08 4.63 -20.67
N VAL A 221 0.77 5.01 -19.43
CA VAL A 221 0.51 4.06 -18.33
C VAL A 221 -1.00 4.01 -18.09
N ALA A 222 -1.52 2.87 -17.61
CA ALA A 222 -2.90 2.74 -17.21
C ALA A 222 -3.29 3.84 -16.22
N ASP A 223 -4.51 4.36 -16.37
CA ASP A 223 -5.00 5.47 -15.56
C ASP A 223 -5.22 5.06 -14.09
N ASP A 224 -5.16 6.04 -13.19
CA ASP A 224 -5.35 5.78 -11.78
C ASP A 224 -6.83 5.60 -11.43
N ILE A 225 -7.12 4.54 -10.69
CA ILE A 225 -8.44 4.34 -10.05
C ILE A 225 -8.52 5.21 -8.78
N GLU A 226 -9.47 6.15 -8.74
CA GLU A 226 -9.72 7.06 -7.61
C GLU A 226 -10.61 6.42 -6.53
N VAL A 227 -11.69 5.75 -6.94
CA VAL A 227 -12.65 5.06 -6.06
C VAL A 227 -13.39 3.97 -6.83
N ALA A 228 -13.70 2.86 -6.16
CA ALA A 228 -14.60 1.83 -6.66
C ALA A 228 -16.01 2.02 -6.06
N ARG A 229 -17.03 2.22 -6.89
CA ARG A 229 -18.42 2.29 -6.43
C ARG A 229 -19.11 0.96 -6.66
N ILE A 230 -19.66 0.36 -5.60
CA ILE A 230 -20.33 -0.93 -5.65
C ILE A 230 -21.84 -0.70 -5.68
N TYR A 231 -22.51 -1.20 -6.72
CA TYR A 231 -23.95 -1.05 -6.95
C TYR A 231 -24.75 -2.34 -6.67
N GLY A 232 -24.11 -3.35 -6.07
CA GLY A 232 -24.74 -4.66 -5.83
C GLY A 232 -24.84 -5.49 -7.10
N GLU A 233 -25.27 -6.75 -6.98
CA GLU A 233 -25.47 -7.66 -8.13
C GLU A 233 -24.22 -7.77 -9.03
N GLY A 234 -23.05 -7.81 -8.39
CA GLY A 234 -21.76 -7.88 -9.07
C GLY A 234 -21.42 -6.66 -9.95
N ARG A 235 -22.11 -5.52 -9.81
CA ARG A 235 -21.82 -4.29 -10.56
C ARG A 235 -20.86 -3.39 -9.79
N ILE A 236 -19.70 -3.13 -10.38
CA ILE A 236 -18.63 -2.31 -9.81
C ILE A 236 -18.21 -1.26 -10.83
N GLU A 237 -18.33 0.02 -10.49
CA GLU A 237 -17.81 1.13 -11.30
C GLU A 237 -16.46 1.59 -10.74
N LEU A 238 -15.40 1.45 -11.53
CA LEU A 238 -14.09 2.01 -11.23
C LEU A 238 -14.03 3.43 -11.77
N VAL A 239 -14.07 4.41 -10.87
CA VAL A 239 -13.92 5.83 -11.22
C VAL A 239 -12.44 6.11 -11.47
N ARG A 240 -12.12 6.49 -12.71
CA ARG A 240 -10.76 6.79 -13.16
C ARG A 240 -10.47 8.29 -13.07
N ARG A 241 -9.20 8.64 -12.89
CA ARG A 241 -8.75 10.03 -12.71
C ARG A 241 -8.94 10.88 -13.97
N SER A 242 -8.61 10.33 -15.14
CA SER A 242 -8.52 11.06 -16.40
C SER A 242 -9.42 10.49 -17.50
N SER A 243 -9.71 9.19 -17.40
CA SER A 243 -10.48 8.40 -18.37
C SER A 243 -11.92 8.22 -17.90
N PRO A 244 -12.87 7.86 -18.78
CA PRO A 244 -14.25 7.55 -18.38
C PRO A 244 -14.31 6.41 -17.36
N PRO A 245 -15.35 6.29 -16.51
CA PRO A 245 -15.47 5.15 -15.61
C PRO A 245 -15.45 3.79 -16.34
N PHE A 246 -14.87 2.77 -15.70
CA PHE A 246 -14.87 1.39 -16.21
C PHE A 246 -15.75 0.49 -15.34
N TRP A 247 -16.63 -0.29 -15.96
CA TRP A 247 -17.53 -1.18 -15.24
C TRP A 247 -17.02 -2.61 -15.25
N ILE A 248 -16.82 -3.17 -14.05
CA ILE A 248 -16.66 -4.61 -13.85
C ILE A 248 -18.03 -5.17 -13.50
N ASN A 249 -18.56 -6.01 -14.38
CA ASN A 249 -19.76 -6.79 -14.18
C ASN A 249 -19.33 -8.22 -13.88
N LEU A 250 -19.44 -8.64 -12.62
CA LEU A 250 -19.05 -9.98 -12.22
C LEU A 250 -19.81 -11.04 -13.03
N SER A 251 -19.11 -12.12 -13.32
CA SER A 251 -19.50 -13.23 -14.18
C SER A 251 -19.74 -12.86 -15.66
N GLU A 252 -19.35 -11.64 -16.09
CA GLU A 252 -19.39 -11.23 -17.49
C GLU A 252 -18.10 -10.60 -18.00
N THR A 253 -17.48 -9.70 -17.23
CA THR A 253 -16.26 -9.01 -17.63
C THR A 253 -15.13 -10.02 -17.84
N THR A 254 -14.51 -9.99 -19.01
CA THR A 254 -13.47 -10.94 -19.40
C THR A 254 -12.08 -10.48 -18.94
N PRO A 255 -11.09 -11.38 -18.85
CA PRO A 255 -9.70 -10.99 -18.61
C PRO A 255 -9.16 -9.99 -19.65
N GLN A 256 -9.61 -10.09 -20.91
CA GLN A 256 -9.20 -9.17 -21.98
C GLN A 256 -9.72 -7.76 -21.71
N ASP A 257 -10.95 -7.61 -21.21
CA ASP A 257 -11.50 -6.30 -20.83
C ASP A 257 -10.68 -5.68 -19.70
N LEU A 258 -10.32 -6.46 -18.69
CA LEU A 258 -9.47 -6.00 -17.57
C LEU A 258 -8.10 -5.52 -18.07
N ILE A 259 -7.43 -6.30 -18.92
CA ILE A 259 -6.10 -5.93 -19.45
C ILE A 259 -6.20 -4.68 -20.34
N THR A 260 -7.26 -4.56 -21.12
CA THR A 260 -7.46 -3.42 -22.02
C THR A 260 -7.68 -2.12 -21.24
N GLU A 261 -8.47 -2.17 -20.17
CA GLU A 261 -8.86 -0.97 -19.42
C GLU A 261 -7.94 -0.63 -18.24
N LEU A 262 -7.30 -1.63 -17.63
CA LEU A 262 -6.44 -1.50 -16.44
C LEU A 262 -4.95 -1.76 -16.72
N GLY A 263 -4.61 -2.24 -17.92
CA GLY A 263 -3.27 -2.75 -18.21
C GLY A 263 -3.03 -4.17 -17.65
N PRO A 264 -1.84 -4.72 -17.88
CA PRO A 264 -1.49 -6.04 -17.37
C PRO A 264 -1.48 -6.04 -15.82
N PRO A 265 -1.88 -7.14 -15.17
CA PRO A 265 -1.76 -7.26 -13.73
C PRO A 265 -0.29 -7.27 -13.29
N ASP A 266 -0.01 -6.77 -12.09
CA ASP A 266 1.33 -6.76 -11.49
C ASP A 266 1.84 -8.18 -11.20
N ALA A 267 0.92 -9.09 -10.85
CA ALA A 267 1.20 -10.51 -10.69
C ALA A 267 -0.03 -11.36 -11.01
N ILE A 268 0.21 -12.63 -11.34
CA ILE A 268 -0.83 -13.64 -11.49
C ILE A 268 -0.59 -14.75 -10.47
N TYR A 269 -1.57 -15.02 -9.62
CA TYR A 269 -1.53 -16.10 -8.64
C TYR A 269 -2.54 -17.19 -9.00
N ARG A 270 -2.07 -18.42 -9.25
CA ARG A 270 -2.95 -19.57 -9.51
C ARG A 270 -3.27 -20.29 -8.21
N LYS A 271 -4.55 -20.59 -7.97
CA LYS A 271 -5.03 -21.15 -6.70
C LYS A 271 -4.45 -22.54 -6.39
N ASN A 272 -4.10 -23.30 -7.43
CA ASN A 272 -3.60 -24.68 -7.33
C ASN A 272 -2.28 -24.88 -8.09
N ASP A 273 -1.31 -23.96 -7.96
CA ASP A 273 0.01 -24.13 -8.60
C ASP A 273 0.88 -25.15 -7.86
N ASN A 274 0.60 -26.44 -8.07
CA ASN A 274 1.40 -27.54 -7.52
C ASN A 274 2.69 -27.80 -8.31
N ARG A 275 3.10 -26.94 -9.26
CA ARG A 275 4.31 -27.19 -10.09
C ARG A 275 5.60 -27.26 -9.27
N LEU A 276 5.65 -26.63 -8.10
CA LEU A 276 6.76 -26.74 -7.15
C LEU A 276 6.71 -28.02 -6.28
N SER A 277 5.57 -28.71 -6.21
CA SER A 277 5.39 -29.93 -5.41
C SER A 277 5.99 -31.18 -6.07
N ILE A 278 6.27 -31.13 -7.37
CA ILE A 278 6.69 -32.30 -8.15
C ILE A 278 8.21 -32.60 -8.01
N HIS A 279 8.99 -31.70 -7.41
CA HIS A 279 10.46 -31.88 -7.24
C HIS A 279 10.92 -32.15 -5.80
N GLY A 280 9.99 -32.30 -4.85
CA GLY A 280 10.34 -32.55 -3.43
C GLY A 280 10.50 -34.01 -3.03
N ASN A 281 10.00 -34.98 -3.81
CA ASN A 281 9.77 -36.34 -3.30
C ASN A 281 10.17 -37.48 -4.27
N LYS A 282 11.32 -37.38 -4.93
CA LYS A 282 11.92 -38.53 -5.65
C LYS A 282 13.43 -38.67 -5.41
N GLN A 283 13.79 -39.18 -4.23
CA GLN A 283 15.00 -39.95 -3.86
C GLN A 283 14.96 -40.05 -2.32
N ASN A 284 14.99 -41.17 -1.61
CA ASN A 284 15.54 -42.50 -1.85
C ASN A 284 14.79 -43.53 -0.99
N THR A 285 14.24 -44.57 -1.60
CA THR A 285 13.99 -45.85 -0.93
C THR A 285 14.23 -46.94 -1.94
N LEU A 286 15.50 -47.37 -2.06
CA LEU A 286 15.92 -48.74 -2.37
C LEU A 286 17.37 -48.94 -1.89
N ASP A 287 17.48 -49.58 -0.72
CA ASP A 287 18.40 -50.65 -0.33
C ASP A 287 19.87 -50.69 -0.81
N ALA A 288 20.74 -50.45 0.18
CA ALA A 288 21.62 -51.44 0.82
C ALA A 288 22.75 -52.17 0.04
N LEU A 289 23.94 -52.08 0.65
CA LEU A 289 25.12 -52.98 0.63
C LEU A 289 26.16 -52.81 -0.50
N SER A 290 27.28 -52.16 -0.18
CA SER A 290 28.64 -52.68 -0.44
C SER A 290 29.73 -51.82 0.22
N ASN A 291 30.54 -52.46 1.07
CA ASN A 291 31.79 -51.95 1.63
C ASN A 291 32.88 -51.84 0.54
N SER A 292 33.70 -50.79 0.56
CA SER A 292 35.14 -50.89 0.89
C SER A 292 35.96 -49.63 0.49
N VAL A 293 36.73 -49.14 1.47
CA VAL A 293 38.14 -48.69 1.43
C VAL A 293 38.61 -47.76 0.29
N GLY A 294 39.11 -46.57 0.66
CA GLY A 294 40.40 -46.08 0.13
C GLY A 294 40.53 -44.60 -0.27
N SER A 295 41.26 -43.86 0.56
CA SER A 295 42.28 -42.84 0.21
C SER A 295 41.91 -41.43 -0.28
N MET A 296 42.32 -40.48 0.59
CA MET A 296 42.89 -39.13 0.40
C MET A 296 43.10 -38.57 -1.02
N ALA A 297 42.67 -37.31 -1.25
CA ALA A 297 43.48 -36.24 -1.84
C ALA A 297 42.79 -34.86 -1.74
N TYR A 298 43.62 -33.82 -1.60
CA TYR A 298 43.33 -32.39 -1.50
C TYR A 298 42.95 -31.74 -2.85
N GLY A 299 42.25 -30.59 -2.80
CA GLY A 299 42.07 -29.63 -3.91
C GLY A 299 40.66 -29.02 -3.90
N ASP A 300 40.47 -27.88 -3.23
CA ASP A 300 40.44 -26.52 -3.82
C ASP A 300 39.19 -26.27 -4.67
N ALA A 301 38.27 -25.47 -4.13
CA ALA A 301 36.96 -25.17 -4.72
C ALA A 301 36.81 -23.66 -4.85
N GLU A 302 37.15 -23.14 -6.03
CA GLU A 302 36.57 -21.91 -6.57
C GLU A 302 35.48 -22.31 -7.57
N SER A 303 34.25 -21.84 -7.36
CA SER A 303 33.16 -21.92 -8.32
C SER A 303 32.31 -20.67 -8.17
N SER A 304 32.52 -19.74 -9.11
CA SER A 304 31.59 -18.72 -9.52
C SER A 304 30.62 -19.35 -10.52
N ASP A 305 29.32 -19.21 -10.30
CA ASP A 305 28.32 -19.45 -11.34
C ASP A 305 27.54 -18.16 -11.59
N THR A 306 27.76 -17.64 -12.80
CA THR A 306 27.03 -16.56 -13.45
C THR A 306 25.88 -17.13 -14.26
N ASP A 307 24.80 -16.36 -14.29
CA ASP A 307 23.55 -16.60 -14.98
C ASP A 307 23.71 -16.75 -16.51
N ASP A 308 23.00 -17.71 -17.11
CA ASP A 308 22.74 -17.72 -18.55
C ASP A 308 21.21 -17.80 -18.80
N HIS A 309 20.70 -16.70 -19.36
CA HIS A 309 19.39 -16.60 -19.99
C HIS A 309 19.52 -16.95 -21.48
N GLU A 310 18.71 -17.85 -22.01
CA GLU A 310 18.49 -17.93 -23.45
C GLU A 310 17.01 -17.86 -23.85
N SER A 311 16.80 -16.93 -24.78
CA SER A 311 15.63 -16.66 -25.60
C SER A 311 15.46 -17.73 -26.68
N PHE A 312 14.26 -18.28 -26.85
CA PHE A 312 13.96 -19.16 -27.97
C PHE A 312 13.19 -18.43 -29.08
N THR A 313 13.86 -18.20 -30.20
CA THR A 313 13.30 -17.80 -31.50
C THR A 313 12.88 -19.04 -32.29
N GLY A 314 11.83 -18.89 -33.11
CA GLY A 314 11.10 -19.98 -33.74
C GLY A 314 11.78 -20.75 -34.88
N SER A 315 11.19 -21.90 -35.14
CA SER A 315 11.28 -22.66 -36.40
C SER A 315 10.03 -23.54 -36.56
N GLU A 316 9.47 -23.47 -37.77
CA GLU A 316 8.26 -24.10 -38.31
C GLU A 316 8.45 -25.62 -38.62
N PRO A 317 7.38 -26.35 -39.04
CA PRO A 317 7.15 -27.75 -38.67
C PRO A 317 7.62 -28.79 -39.71
N GLU A 318 7.82 -30.02 -39.27
CA GLU A 318 7.97 -31.21 -40.12
C GLU A 318 6.82 -32.19 -39.86
N GLU A 319 6.17 -32.60 -40.94
CA GLU A 319 5.07 -33.55 -41.00
C GLU A 319 5.60 -34.99 -40.84
N SER A 320 4.92 -35.80 -40.02
CA SER A 320 5.03 -37.26 -40.10
C SER A 320 3.69 -37.89 -39.74
N GLU A 321 3.04 -38.49 -40.74
CA GLU A 321 1.84 -39.31 -40.58
C GLU A 321 2.16 -40.70 -40.03
N GLY A 322 1.19 -41.28 -39.29
CA GLY A 322 0.95 -42.72 -39.28
C GLY A 322 1.29 -43.47 -37.99
N SER A 323 0.33 -43.63 -37.10
CA SER A 323 -0.17 -44.95 -36.68
C SER A 323 -1.33 -44.82 -35.69
N GLU A 324 -2.46 -45.44 -36.06
CA GLU A 324 -3.58 -45.72 -35.18
C GLU A 324 -3.17 -46.81 -34.18
N ASP A 325 -3.20 -46.50 -32.88
CA ASP A 325 -3.42 -47.53 -31.87
C ASP A 325 -4.28 -46.97 -30.73
N GLY A 326 -5.27 -47.77 -30.34
CA GLY A 326 -6.34 -47.40 -29.44
C GLY A 326 -5.86 -47.19 -28.00
N GLY A 327 -5.67 -45.93 -27.63
CA GLY A 327 -5.42 -45.50 -26.25
C GLY A 327 -6.66 -44.89 -25.63
N LYS A 328 -7.18 -45.52 -24.57
CA LYS A 328 -8.32 -45.12 -23.75
C LYS A 328 -8.36 -43.60 -23.50
N VAL A 329 -9.53 -43.01 -23.74
CA VAL A 329 -9.91 -41.68 -23.24
C VAL A 329 -9.84 -41.72 -21.71
N TYR A 330 -8.72 -41.28 -21.15
CA TYR A 330 -8.72 -40.75 -19.80
C TYR A 330 -9.45 -39.41 -19.91
N LEU A 331 -10.72 -39.41 -19.52
CA LEU A 331 -11.43 -38.19 -19.14
C LEU A 331 -10.64 -37.60 -17.97
N ASP A 332 -9.74 -36.69 -18.29
CA ASP A 332 -8.97 -35.92 -17.31
C ASP A 332 -9.98 -35.03 -16.57
N THR A 333 -10.48 -35.56 -15.46
CA THR A 333 -11.47 -34.91 -14.60
C THR A 333 -10.76 -33.91 -13.66
N ASP A 334 -9.45 -33.71 -13.82
CA ASP A 334 -8.60 -32.88 -12.97
C ASP A 334 -8.32 -31.47 -13.52
N ASP A 335 -8.72 -31.16 -14.77
CA ASP A 335 -8.39 -29.87 -15.41
C ASP A 335 -9.36 -28.71 -15.07
N SER A 336 -10.33 -28.90 -14.17
CA SER A 336 -11.23 -27.80 -13.76
C SER A 336 -10.61 -26.89 -12.69
N THR A 337 -9.68 -27.41 -11.90
CA THR A 337 -9.07 -26.70 -10.77
C THR A 337 -7.79 -25.94 -11.14
N SER A 338 -7.24 -26.22 -12.34
CA SER A 338 -6.04 -25.59 -12.91
C SER A 338 -6.29 -24.17 -13.47
N VAL A 339 -7.57 -23.76 -13.57
CA VAL A 339 -8.00 -22.58 -14.34
C VAL A 339 -8.25 -21.34 -13.48
N GLU A 340 -8.50 -21.49 -12.19
CA GLU A 340 -8.74 -20.36 -11.28
C GLU A 340 -7.45 -19.62 -10.93
N HIS A 341 -7.43 -18.32 -11.20
CA HIS A 341 -6.28 -17.48 -10.92
C HIS A 341 -6.68 -16.04 -10.61
N PHE A 342 -5.88 -15.39 -9.79
CA PHE A 342 -6.03 -13.99 -9.45
C PHE A 342 -5.16 -13.14 -10.36
N TYR A 343 -5.75 -12.06 -10.88
CA TYR A 343 -5.02 -10.91 -11.38
C TYR A 343 -4.81 -9.96 -10.21
N ASN A 344 -3.56 -9.76 -9.81
CA ASN A 344 -3.19 -8.89 -8.72
C ASN A 344 -2.79 -7.52 -9.25
N TYR A 345 -3.54 -6.48 -8.89
CA TYR A 345 -3.21 -5.10 -9.20
C TYR A 345 -2.75 -4.38 -7.93
N PHE A 346 -1.49 -4.61 -7.53
CA PHE A 346 -0.87 -4.00 -6.36
C PHE A 346 -0.96 -2.47 -6.41
N HIS A 347 -0.73 -1.87 -7.58
CA HIS A 347 -0.77 -0.42 -7.76
C HIS A 347 -2.19 0.15 -7.83
N HIS A 348 -3.21 -0.65 -8.13
CA HIS A 348 -4.61 -0.23 -8.04
C HIS A 348 -5.26 -0.55 -6.69
N GLY A 349 -4.66 -1.46 -5.93
CA GLY A 349 -5.11 -1.81 -4.59
C GLY A 349 -6.20 -2.89 -4.56
N PHE A 350 -6.35 -3.67 -5.62
CA PHE A 350 -7.33 -4.75 -5.66
C PHE A 350 -6.84 -5.98 -6.42
N ASP A 351 -7.45 -7.12 -6.12
CA ASP A 351 -7.26 -8.38 -6.83
C ASP A 351 -8.56 -8.79 -7.50
N VAL A 352 -8.48 -9.43 -8.67
CA VAL A 352 -9.64 -9.94 -9.41
C VAL A 352 -9.49 -11.44 -9.60
N LEU A 353 -10.45 -12.24 -9.14
CA LEU A 353 -10.49 -13.68 -9.42
C LEU A 353 -11.05 -13.91 -10.81
N ILE A 354 -10.29 -14.62 -11.62
CA ILE A 354 -10.70 -15.13 -12.92
C ILE A 354 -11.07 -16.61 -12.77
N SER A 355 -12.33 -16.93 -13.03
CA SER A 355 -12.86 -18.29 -12.94
C SER A 355 -13.99 -18.50 -13.94
N ARG A 356 -14.61 -19.69 -13.91
CA ARG A 356 -15.88 -19.91 -14.61
C ARG A 356 -16.98 -19.03 -14.00
N PRO A 357 -17.96 -18.57 -14.80
CA PRO A 357 -19.06 -17.75 -14.31
C PRO A 357 -19.80 -18.40 -13.14
N THR A 358 -20.08 -17.62 -12.10
CA THR A 358 -20.81 -18.04 -10.90
C THR A 358 -22.13 -17.29 -10.78
N ALA A 359 -23.03 -17.79 -9.92
CA ALA A 359 -24.24 -17.07 -9.57
C ALA A 359 -23.89 -15.70 -8.96
N ILE A 360 -24.64 -14.67 -9.34
CA ILE A 360 -24.48 -13.31 -8.85
C ILE A 360 -25.35 -13.13 -7.59
N SER A 361 -24.87 -12.29 -6.66
CA SER A 361 -25.62 -11.89 -5.48
C SER A 361 -26.99 -11.26 -5.82
N THR A 362 -27.97 -11.45 -4.93
CA THR A 362 -29.28 -10.81 -5.06
C THR A 362 -29.20 -9.30 -4.90
N ALA A 363 -30.13 -8.57 -5.52
CA ALA A 363 -30.26 -7.14 -5.33
C ALA A 363 -30.50 -6.80 -3.86
N SER A 364 -29.88 -5.71 -3.39
CA SER A 364 -30.19 -5.17 -2.07
C SER A 364 -31.67 -4.74 -2.02
N PRO A 365 -32.41 -5.07 -0.93
CA PRO A 365 -33.83 -4.72 -0.80
C PRO A 365 -34.11 -3.22 -0.87
N THR A 366 -33.10 -2.41 -0.55
CA THR A 366 -33.18 -0.94 -0.50
C THR A 366 -32.53 -0.27 -1.71
N SER A 367 -32.02 -1.04 -2.68
CA SER A 367 -31.41 -0.48 -3.88
C SER A 367 -32.43 0.38 -4.66
N HIS A 368 -31.99 1.55 -5.11
CA HIS A 368 -32.78 2.41 -5.99
C HIS A 368 -32.70 2.01 -7.47
N HIS A 369 -31.78 1.10 -7.82
CA HIS A 369 -31.59 0.66 -9.19
C HIS A 369 -32.52 -0.50 -9.53
N GLU A 370 -32.97 -0.56 -10.78
CA GLU A 370 -33.68 -1.73 -11.28
C GLU A 370 -32.81 -2.98 -11.13
N PRO A 371 -33.39 -4.10 -10.66
CA PRO A 371 -32.70 -5.38 -10.60
C PRO A 371 -32.15 -5.77 -11.96
N ARG A 372 -30.96 -6.36 -11.96
CA ARG A 372 -30.32 -6.83 -13.17
C ARG A 372 -31.13 -7.98 -13.76
N GLU A 373 -31.47 -7.90 -15.04
CA GLU A 373 -32.08 -9.01 -15.75
C GLU A 373 -31.05 -10.12 -15.96
N ILE A 374 -31.17 -11.20 -15.20
CA ILE A 374 -30.30 -12.37 -15.30
C ILE A 374 -31.00 -13.41 -16.20
N PRO A 375 -30.37 -13.86 -17.31
CA PRO A 375 -30.92 -14.92 -18.15
C PRO A 375 -31.16 -16.20 -17.35
N LYS A 376 -32.23 -16.94 -17.66
CA LYS A 376 -32.58 -18.19 -16.95
C LYS A 376 -31.48 -19.25 -16.97
N ASP A 377 -30.68 -19.27 -18.04
CA ASP A 377 -29.60 -20.24 -18.25
C ASP A 377 -28.24 -19.74 -17.72
N PHE A 378 -28.22 -18.63 -16.99
CA PHE A 378 -27.03 -18.11 -16.34
C PHE A 378 -26.79 -18.80 -14.99
N PRO A 379 -25.56 -19.17 -14.61
CA PRO A 379 -24.28 -18.94 -15.31
C PRO A 379 -23.92 -20.00 -16.38
N ASN A 380 -24.71 -21.07 -16.49
CA ASN A 380 -24.38 -22.32 -17.21
C ASN A 380 -24.18 -22.19 -18.73
N SER A 381 -24.62 -21.08 -19.34
CA SER A 381 -24.52 -20.82 -20.77
C SER A 381 -23.13 -20.32 -21.23
N ARG A 382 -22.23 -19.94 -20.31
CA ARG A 382 -20.94 -19.32 -20.65
C ARG A 382 -19.76 -20.17 -20.17
N ASN A 383 -18.92 -20.59 -21.11
CA ASN A 383 -17.69 -21.37 -20.82
C ASN A 383 -16.42 -20.51 -20.72
N ASN A 384 -16.49 -19.22 -21.05
CA ASN A 384 -15.33 -18.33 -21.01
C ASN A 384 -15.02 -17.95 -19.56
N LEU A 385 -13.73 -17.77 -19.26
CA LEU A 385 -13.30 -17.23 -17.98
C LEU A 385 -13.65 -15.75 -17.86
N VAL A 386 -14.09 -15.37 -16.68
CA VAL A 386 -14.60 -14.05 -16.36
C VAL A 386 -14.18 -13.65 -14.94
N ALA A 387 -14.23 -12.36 -14.66
CA ALA A 387 -14.10 -11.83 -13.32
C ALA A 387 -15.29 -12.27 -12.47
N THR A 388 -15.08 -13.03 -11.40
CA THR A 388 -16.14 -13.51 -10.51
C THR A 388 -16.05 -12.95 -9.10
N LYS A 389 -14.92 -12.30 -8.77
CA LYS A 389 -14.69 -11.71 -7.46
C LYS A 389 -13.71 -10.58 -7.57
N VAL A 390 -13.92 -9.51 -6.80
CA VAL A 390 -12.94 -8.42 -6.62
C VAL A 390 -12.66 -8.23 -5.14
N ILE A 391 -11.39 -8.18 -4.76
CA ILE A 391 -10.93 -7.94 -3.38
C ILE A 391 -10.27 -6.58 -3.31
N PHE A 392 -10.89 -5.62 -2.64
CA PHE A 392 -10.35 -4.29 -2.38
C PHE A 392 -9.54 -4.26 -1.09
N HIS A 393 -8.29 -3.81 -1.17
CA HIS A 393 -7.37 -3.76 -0.03
C HIS A 393 -7.31 -2.38 0.61
N GLY A 394 -7.47 -2.32 1.93
CA GLY A 394 -7.45 -1.07 2.70
C GLY A 394 -6.05 -0.54 3.03
N ASN A 395 -4.99 -1.34 2.81
CA ASN A 395 -3.59 -1.02 3.13
C ASN A 395 -3.42 -0.42 4.54
N VAL A 396 -4.02 -1.05 5.55
CA VAL A 396 -4.10 -0.48 6.91
C VAL A 396 -2.78 -0.65 7.66
N PRO A 397 -2.12 0.42 8.15
CA PRO A 397 -0.94 0.31 9.01
C PRO A 397 -1.17 -0.62 10.22
N GLY A 398 -0.21 -1.51 10.48
CA GLY A 398 -0.31 -2.50 11.56
C GLY A 398 -1.09 -3.78 11.19
N SER A 399 -1.70 -3.84 10.00
CA SER A 399 -2.30 -5.08 9.48
C SER A 399 -1.25 -6.00 8.84
N TYR A 400 -1.54 -7.30 8.76
CA TYR A 400 -0.66 -8.27 8.10
C TYR A 400 -0.36 -7.95 6.62
N PRO A 401 -1.34 -7.59 5.75
CA PRO A 401 -1.08 -7.27 4.36
C PRO A 401 -0.59 -5.83 4.14
N PHE A 402 -0.19 -5.10 5.20
CA PHE A 402 0.24 -3.72 5.06
C PHE A 402 1.41 -3.56 4.08
N ASN A 403 1.27 -2.60 3.18
CA ASN A 403 2.18 -2.29 2.09
C ASN A 403 2.37 -3.41 1.05
N ARG A 404 1.49 -4.42 1.00
CA ARG A 404 1.42 -5.39 -0.12
C ARG A 404 0.71 -4.79 -1.33
N HIS A 405 -0.34 -4.04 -1.08
CA HIS A 405 -1.14 -3.35 -2.08
C HIS A 405 -1.24 -1.86 -1.73
N ARG A 406 -1.49 -1.02 -2.72
CA ARG A 406 -2.00 0.33 -2.50
C ARG A 406 -3.35 0.26 -1.80
N ARG A 407 -3.72 1.32 -1.07
CA ARG A 407 -5.10 1.47 -0.60
C ARG A 407 -6.05 1.63 -1.80
N SER A 408 -7.13 0.87 -1.79
CA SER A 408 -8.27 1.06 -2.67
C SER A 408 -9.46 1.61 -1.88
N ARG A 409 -9.98 2.75 -2.34
CA ARG A 409 -11.17 3.39 -1.76
C ARG A 409 -12.40 2.76 -2.39
N TRP A 410 -13.43 2.54 -1.59
CA TRP A 410 -14.70 2.04 -2.10
C TRP A 410 -15.90 2.72 -1.45
N THR A 411 -17.03 2.70 -2.16
CA THR A 411 -18.34 3.11 -1.64
C THR A 411 -19.40 2.06 -1.97
N LEU A 412 -20.39 1.91 -1.08
CA LEU A 412 -21.57 1.08 -1.34
C LEU A 412 -22.76 1.99 -1.66
N GLU A 413 -23.19 1.97 -2.92
CA GLU A 413 -24.23 2.86 -3.46
C GLU A 413 -25.63 2.23 -3.43
N HIS A 414 -25.73 0.96 -3.07
CA HIS A 414 -26.94 0.13 -3.24
C HIS A 414 -27.63 -0.24 -1.92
N VAL A 415 -27.23 0.38 -0.81
CA VAL A 415 -27.73 0.06 0.55
C VAL A 415 -28.20 1.31 1.32
N PRO A 416 -28.97 2.24 0.71
CA PRO A 416 -29.50 3.38 1.44
C PRO A 416 -30.53 2.91 2.48
N THR A 417 -30.64 3.61 3.61
CA THR A 417 -31.70 3.38 4.59
C THR A 417 -32.57 4.62 4.75
N GLU A 418 -33.73 4.50 5.39
CA GLU A 418 -34.62 5.65 5.61
C GLU A 418 -33.91 6.76 6.39
N LEU A 419 -33.10 6.37 7.38
CA LEU A 419 -32.34 7.26 8.24
C LEU A 419 -31.02 7.72 7.60
N TYR A 420 -30.41 6.91 6.73
CA TYR A 420 -29.09 7.18 6.16
C TYR A 420 -29.09 6.98 4.65
N ARG A 421 -29.16 8.09 3.90
CA ARG A 421 -29.12 8.07 2.42
C ARG A 421 -27.71 8.18 1.83
N GLU A 422 -26.73 8.57 2.63
CA GLU A 422 -25.34 8.66 2.19
C GLU A 422 -24.71 7.26 2.06
N SER A 423 -23.95 7.08 0.99
CA SER A 423 -23.24 5.84 0.68
C SER A 423 -22.25 5.48 1.78
N LEU A 424 -22.16 4.18 2.09
CA LEU A 424 -21.13 3.68 3.01
C LEU A 424 -19.75 3.81 2.36
N THR A 425 -18.74 4.19 3.12
CA THR A 425 -17.37 4.42 2.60
C THR A 425 -16.34 3.56 3.32
N SER A 426 -15.21 3.31 2.66
CA SER A 426 -14.10 2.55 3.23
C SER A 426 -13.38 3.24 4.41
N GLU A 427 -13.76 4.46 4.78
CA GLU A 427 -13.23 5.20 5.94
C GLU A 427 -14.15 5.17 7.18
N MET A 428 -15.34 4.58 7.05
CA MET A 428 -16.26 4.36 8.17
C MET A 428 -15.74 3.24 9.09
N SER A 429 -16.13 3.31 10.37
CA SER A 429 -15.91 2.19 11.27
C SER A 429 -16.80 1.04 10.86
N PHE A 430 -16.35 -0.20 11.04
CA PHE A 430 -17.14 -1.35 10.63
C PHE A 430 -18.41 -1.49 11.48
N THR A 431 -18.42 -1.05 12.74
CA THR A 431 -19.65 -0.98 13.55
C THR A 431 -20.75 -0.16 12.85
N ASP A 432 -20.39 0.99 12.29
CA ASP A 432 -21.35 1.86 11.58
C ASP A 432 -21.79 1.21 10.25
N VAL A 433 -20.84 0.64 9.49
CA VAL A 433 -21.10 -0.08 8.23
C VAL A 433 -22.05 -1.25 8.48
N LYS A 434 -21.75 -2.09 9.47
CA LYS A 434 -22.54 -3.26 9.89
C LYS A 434 -23.95 -2.85 10.28
N GLY A 435 -24.10 -1.82 11.11
CA GLY A 435 -25.41 -1.33 11.55
C GLY A 435 -26.32 -0.96 10.38
N ARG A 436 -25.79 -0.21 9.41
CA ARG A 436 -26.56 0.19 8.21
C ARG A 436 -26.83 -0.98 7.26
N LEU A 437 -25.89 -1.89 7.08
CA LEU A 437 -26.11 -3.09 6.27
C LEU A 437 -27.18 -4.00 6.90
N CYS A 438 -27.16 -4.20 8.22
CA CYS A 438 -28.22 -4.93 8.91
C CYS A 438 -29.59 -4.28 8.73
N GLU A 439 -29.68 -2.95 8.77
CA GLU A 439 -30.93 -2.22 8.49
C GLU A 439 -31.39 -2.41 7.04
N ALA A 440 -30.48 -2.26 6.07
CA ALA A 440 -30.78 -2.41 4.64
C ALA A 440 -31.22 -3.83 4.24
N PHE A 441 -30.65 -4.87 4.85
CA PHE A 441 -30.96 -6.27 4.57
C PHE A 441 -31.98 -6.88 5.54
N LYS A 442 -32.54 -6.09 6.46
CA LYS A 442 -33.48 -6.58 7.49
C LYS A 442 -34.68 -7.34 6.90
N SER A 443 -35.22 -6.87 5.77
CA SER A 443 -36.35 -7.51 5.09
C SER A 443 -35.97 -8.74 4.26
N ALA A 444 -34.68 -8.97 4.01
CA ALA A 444 -34.18 -10.13 3.27
C ALA A 444 -33.85 -11.33 4.16
N CYS A 445 -33.69 -11.14 5.48
CA CYS A 445 -33.52 -12.23 6.43
C CYS A 445 -34.86 -12.92 6.67
N ALA A 446 -34.98 -14.20 6.30
CA ALA A 446 -36.20 -14.96 6.51
C ALA A 446 -36.34 -15.43 7.98
N THR A 447 -35.24 -15.51 8.72
CA THR A 447 -35.19 -16.02 10.11
C THR A 447 -34.26 -15.21 11.02
N GLU A 448 -34.54 -15.23 12.33
CA GLU A 448 -33.63 -14.66 13.35
C GLU A 448 -32.26 -15.36 13.41
N GLU A 449 -32.17 -16.59 12.88
CA GLU A 449 -30.92 -17.36 12.81
C GLU A 449 -30.03 -16.91 11.65
N GLU A 450 -30.61 -16.56 10.49
CA GLU A 450 -29.91 -15.88 9.39
C GLU A 450 -29.45 -14.48 9.79
N GLU A 451 -30.28 -13.73 10.52
CA GLU A 451 -29.89 -12.43 11.06
C GLU A 451 -28.72 -12.57 12.07
N ARG A 452 -28.77 -13.57 12.96
CA ARG A 452 -27.67 -13.88 13.88
C ARG A 452 -26.41 -14.39 13.16
N SER A 453 -26.53 -15.10 12.05
CA SER A 453 -25.38 -15.59 11.28
C SER A 453 -24.67 -14.46 10.52
N MET A 454 -25.43 -13.53 9.92
CA MET A 454 -24.88 -12.31 9.30
C MET A 454 -24.18 -11.40 10.33
N GLN A 455 -24.62 -11.45 11.60
CA GLN A 455 -24.03 -10.66 12.68
C GLN A 455 -22.81 -11.30 13.34
N ARG A 456 -22.51 -12.58 13.08
CA ARG A 456 -21.43 -13.33 13.75
C ARG A 456 -20.10 -13.19 13.00
N GLY A 457 -19.15 -12.48 13.61
CA GLY A 457 -17.78 -12.41 13.11
C GLY A 457 -17.07 -13.76 13.25
N MET A 458 -16.43 -14.23 12.19
CA MET A 458 -15.56 -15.40 12.22
C MET A 458 -14.10 -14.97 12.39
N VAL A 459 -13.44 -15.43 13.46
CA VAL A 459 -12.04 -15.04 13.75
C VAL A 459 -11.06 -15.72 12.79
N LEU A 460 -10.19 -14.93 12.18
CA LEU A 460 -9.07 -15.36 11.35
C LEU A 460 -7.76 -15.00 12.06
N ASN A 461 -6.90 -15.99 12.30
CA ASN A 461 -5.56 -15.79 12.86
C ASN A 461 -4.51 -15.90 11.76
N ARG A 462 -3.88 -14.79 11.35
CA ARG A 462 -2.73 -14.80 10.44
C ARG A 462 -1.43 -14.89 11.24
N GLY A 463 -0.88 -16.11 11.36
CA GLY A 463 0.41 -16.35 12.03
C GLY A 463 1.61 -16.09 11.10
N TRP A 464 2.77 -15.74 11.68
CA TRP A 464 4.04 -15.50 10.97
C TRP A 464 4.84 -16.79 10.63
N GLY A 465 4.28 -17.99 10.87
CA GLY A 465 5.08 -19.22 11.00
C GLY A 465 4.82 -20.37 10.03
N ASP A 466 3.76 -20.34 9.22
CA ASP A 466 3.51 -21.33 8.17
C ASP A 466 2.51 -20.74 7.15
N SER A 467 2.72 -21.06 5.87
CA SER A 467 2.05 -20.58 4.64
C SER A 467 2.75 -19.44 3.88
N PRO A 468 3.38 -19.73 2.71
CA PRO A 468 3.81 -18.70 1.78
C PRO A 468 2.59 -18.13 1.02
N GLY A 469 2.33 -16.82 1.17
CA GLY A 469 1.64 -16.04 0.13
C GLY A 469 0.13 -15.80 0.24
N SER A 470 -0.55 -16.23 1.29
CA SER A 470 -2.02 -16.27 1.30
C SER A 470 -2.74 -14.97 1.68
N SER A 471 -2.98 -14.11 0.69
CA SER A 471 -4.22 -13.30 0.64
C SER A 471 -5.34 -14.03 -0.10
N CYS A 472 -5.04 -15.23 -0.65
CA CYS A 472 -5.85 -15.96 -1.62
C CYS A 472 -6.43 -17.29 -1.08
N GLU A 473 -5.98 -17.83 0.07
CA GLU A 473 -6.55 -19.08 0.63
C GLU A 473 -7.86 -18.84 1.42
N LEU A 474 -8.46 -17.66 1.32
CA LEU A 474 -9.63 -17.32 2.12
C LEU A 474 -10.91 -18.06 1.74
N LEU A 475 -11.00 -18.74 0.59
CA LEU A 475 -12.29 -19.25 0.09
C LEU A 475 -12.19 -20.56 -0.71
N GLY A 476 -11.62 -21.60 -0.09
CA GLY A 476 -11.57 -22.96 -0.64
C GLY A 476 -12.50 -23.98 0.02
N GLY A 477 -13.41 -23.60 0.92
CA GLY A 477 -14.17 -24.58 1.71
C GLY A 477 -15.55 -24.13 2.20
N PHE A 478 -16.28 -23.33 1.42
CA PHE A 478 -17.60 -22.83 1.84
C PHE A 478 -18.79 -23.58 1.22
N GLU A 479 -18.58 -24.63 0.41
CA GLU A 479 -19.69 -25.36 -0.23
C GLU A 479 -20.05 -26.71 0.38
N GLU A 480 -19.25 -27.29 1.29
CA GLU A 480 -19.60 -28.61 1.84
C GLU A 480 -18.92 -28.90 3.18
N ALA A 481 -19.62 -28.72 4.31
CA ALA A 481 -19.40 -29.50 5.53
C ALA A 481 -20.44 -29.18 6.62
N THR A 482 -21.52 -29.94 6.58
CA THR A 482 -22.31 -30.33 7.75
C THR A 482 -21.40 -30.90 8.86
N SER A 483 -21.61 -30.43 10.09
CA SER A 483 -21.39 -31.13 11.37
C SER A 483 -20.11 -31.99 11.54
N SER A 484 -19.11 -31.50 12.28
CA SER A 484 -18.38 -32.28 13.31
C SER A 484 -17.43 -31.41 14.16
N PRO A 485 -17.25 -31.66 15.48
CA PRO A 485 -16.41 -30.85 16.36
C PRO A 485 -14.95 -31.33 16.39
N VAL A 486 -14.00 -30.41 16.20
CA VAL A 486 -12.55 -30.68 16.29
C VAL A 486 -12.08 -30.67 17.75
N GLN A 487 -11.44 -31.77 18.16
CA GLN A 487 -10.85 -31.99 19.47
C GLN A 487 -9.59 -31.14 19.70
N LYS A 488 -9.50 -30.49 20.87
CA LYS A 488 -8.29 -29.82 21.38
C LYS A 488 -7.24 -30.84 21.82
N LYS A 489 -6.07 -30.86 21.17
CA LYS A 489 -4.86 -31.53 21.67
C LYS A 489 -4.02 -30.55 22.51
N LYS A 490 -3.80 -30.89 23.79
CA LYS A 490 -2.97 -30.15 24.76
C LYS A 490 -1.48 -30.41 24.48
N GLY A 491 -0.71 -29.37 24.19
CA GLY A 491 0.76 -29.37 24.17
C GLY A 491 1.34 -28.71 25.44
N ARG A 492 2.42 -29.29 25.99
CA ARG A 492 3.07 -28.96 27.28
C ARG A 492 3.87 -27.66 27.24
N SER A 493 3.91 -26.99 28.39
CA SER A 493 4.69 -25.80 28.71
C SER A 493 6.19 -26.09 28.90
N GLY A 494 7.06 -25.22 28.39
CA GLY A 494 8.47 -25.16 28.77
C GLY A 494 9.18 -23.90 28.28
N GLY A 495 9.86 -23.21 29.21
CA GLY A 495 11.04 -22.37 28.94
C GLY A 495 10.79 -20.90 28.57
N ALA A 496 10.79 -20.02 29.58
CA ALA A 496 10.80 -18.57 29.41
C ALA A 496 12.21 -18.07 29.04
N SER A 497 12.35 -17.43 27.88
CA SER A 497 13.38 -16.43 27.60
C SER A 497 12.68 -15.12 27.22
N ALA A 498 13.04 -14.05 27.92
CA ALA A 498 12.45 -12.73 27.77
C ALA A 498 12.94 -12.08 26.46
N ALA A 499 12.25 -12.38 25.36
CA ALA A 499 12.21 -11.51 24.19
C ALA A 499 11.20 -10.37 24.45
N PRO A 500 11.39 -9.16 23.88
CA PRO A 500 10.40 -8.11 23.99
C PRO A 500 9.06 -8.63 23.47
N ALA A 501 7.98 -8.40 24.23
CA ALA A 501 6.64 -8.84 23.86
C ALA A 501 6.25 -8.20 22.52
N VAL A 502 6.47 -8.93 21.43
CA VAL A 502 5.76 -8.70 20.18
C VAL A 502 4.31 -8.99 20.51
N ASP A 503 3.49 -7.94 20.53
CA ASP A 503 2.08 -8.02 20.85
C ASP A 503 1.44 -9.13 19.99
N SER A 504 1.07 -10.26 20.59
CA SER A 504 0.51 -11.44 19.91
C SER A 504 -0.89 -11.19 19.31
N THR A 505 -1.28 -9.92 19.28
CA THR A 505 -2.50 -9.34 18.74
C THR A 505 -2.36 -8.95 17.26
N PHE A 506 -1.14 -8.86 16.72
CA PHE A 506 -0.90 -8.57 15.30
C PHE A 506 -1.47 -9.68 14.40
N GLY A 507 -2.36 -9.32 13.47
CA GLY A 507 -2.86 -10.23 12.42
C GLY A 507 -4.16 -11.00 12.76
N ILE A 508 -4.81 -10.71 13.88
CA ILE A 508 -6.14 -11.26 14.19
C ILE A 508 -7.21 -10.34 13.61
N SER A 509 -7.97 -10.84 12.63
CA SER A 509 -9.10 -10.17 12.01
C SER A 509 -10.38 -10.98 12.17
N GLU A 510 -11.53 -10.34 12.00
CA GLU A 510 -12.84 -10.98 11.97
C GLU A 510 -13.45 -10.83 10.59
N ILE A 511 -14.14 -11.87 10.13
CA ILE A 511 -14.79 -11.91 8.82
C ILE A 511 -16.29 -11.82 9.00
N PHE A 512 -16.92 -10.94 8.22
CA PHE A 512 -18.37 -10.74 8.22
C PHE A 512 -18.90 -10.84 6.79
N GLY A 513 -20.01 -11.54 6.59
CA GLY A 513 -20.64 -11.74 5.30
C GLY A 513 -22.01 -11.06 5.22
N PHE A 514 -22.26 -10.42 4.07
CA PHE A 514 -23.57 -9.92 3.63
C PHE A 514 -23.79 -10.41 2.18
N PRO A 515 -25.02 -10.40 1.65
CA PRO A 515 -25.26 -10.77 0.26
C PRO A 515 -24.33 -10.00 -0.70
N GLY A 516 -23.47 -10.73 -1.42
CA GLY A 516 -22.51 -10.15 -2.36
C GLY A 516 -21.25 -9.51 -1.75
N LEU A 517 -21.11 -9.46 -0.41
CA LEU A 517 -20.05 -8.71 0.27
C LEU A 517 -19.42 -9.52 1.40
N ILE A 518 -18.09 -9.52 1.48
CA ILE A 518 -17.36 -10.08 2.61
C ILE A 518 -16.36 -9.05 3.13
N PHE A 519 -16.42 -8.75 4.41
CA PHE A 519 -15.56 -7.79 5.09
C PHE A 519 -14.57 -8.52 5.97
N GLU A 520 -13.28 -8.21 5.82
CA GLU A 520 -12.26 -8.52 6.81
C GLU A 520 -12.03 -7.29 7.68
N VAL A 521 -12.19 -7.44 9.00
CA VAL A 521 -12.24 -6.32 9.95
C VAL A 521 -11.18 -6.54 11.02
N LEU A 522 -10.38 -5.52 11.28
CA LEU A 522 -9.37 -5.55 12.35
C LEU A 522 -10.02 -5.27 13.71
N LYS A 523 -9.32 -5.64 14.79
CA LYS A 523 -9.78 -5.42 16.17
C LYS A 523 -10.10 -3.95 16.53
N ASN A 524 -9.53 -3.00 15.80
CA ASN A 524 -9.78 -1.57 15.96
C ASN A 524 -10.99 -1.08 15.13
N ASP A 525 -11.84 -2.00 14.66
CA ASP A 525 -13.05 -1.71 13.88
C ASP A 525 -12.78 -1.13 12.48
N THR A 526 -11.55 -1.26 11.97
CA THR A 526 -11.18 -0.83 10.63
C THR A 526 -11.38 -1.97 9.62
N VAL A 527 -12.04 -1.70 8.50
CA VAL A 527 -12.13 -2.65 7.38
C VAL A 527 -10.76 -2.78 6.70
N SER A 528 -10.16 -3.96 6.78
CA SER A 528 -8.90 -4.30 6.13
C SER A 528 -9.11 -4.65 4.65
N THR A 529 -10.13 -5.44 4.35
CA THR A 529 -10.49 -5.81 2.97
C THR A 529 -12.00 -5.85 2.79
N LEU A 530 -12.45 -5.50 1.58
CA LEU A 530 -13.82 -5.74 1.10
C LEU A 530 -13.73 -6.65 -0.12
N THR A 531 -14.39 -7.80 -0.06
CA THR A 531 -14.57 -8.70 -1.20
C THR A 531 -15.98 -8.56 -1.74
N VAL A 532 -16.10 -8.38 -3.06
CA VAL A 532 -17.39 -8.35 -3.78
C VAL A 532 -17.50 -9.62 -4.62
N ILE A 533 -18.66 -10.29 -4.54
CA ILE A 533 -18.98 -11.57 -5.22
C ILE A 533 -20.31 -11.52 -5.99
#